data_AF-A0A7V5X5D5-F1
#
_entry.id   AF-A0A7V5X5D5-F1
#
_cell.length_a   1.000
_cell.length_b   1.000
_cell.length_c   1.000
_cell.angle_alpha   90.00
_cell.angle_beta   90.00
_cell.angle_gamma   90.00
#
_symmetry.space_group_name_H-M   'P 1'
#
loop_
_entity.id
_entity.type
_entity.pdbx_description
1 polymer ?
#
loop_
_entity_poly.entity_id
_entity_poly.type
_entity_poly.pdbx_seq_one_letter_code
_entity_poly.pdbx_strand_id
1 'polypeptide(L)'
;MKRVYSSGPLFCPEEIAGMASIAEVLEKAGFDTFLPHRDGLERFVMPLVNTPVNNNFLGVRDIINKAIFALDVFQIVHLCDGFVLNMNGRVPDEGAVAEAGIAFAAGKPVVLYKNDSRSVFKGIDNSMITGLSVLKPVSHIRKLPQALIKAEHMMESMNPSGMQCVSANVERAVRTGEKIWNVIRVLPLRNIHKKETQDLVKKILDICDQLPDED
;
A
#
# COMPACT_ATOMS: atom_id res chain seq x y z
N MET A 1 0.20 -16.73 -8.45
CA MET A 1 0.60 -15.59 -9.30
C MET A 1 1.28 -14.59 -8.38
N LYS A 2 2.34 -13.89 -8.82
CA LYS A 2 3.05 -12.94 -7.93
C LYS A 2 2.18 -11.70 -7.72
N ARG A 3 2.09 -11.21 -6.49
CA ARG A 3 1.27 -10.04 -6.14
C ARG A 3 2.13 -8.82 -5.88
N VAL A 4 1.73 -7.69 -6.45
CA VAL A 4 2.47 -6.41 -6.37
C VAL A 4 1.63 -5.38 -5.62
N TYR A 5 2.18 -4.86 -4.52
CA TYR A 5 1.61 -3.69 -3.86
C TYR A 5 1.93 -2.44 -4.68
N SER A 6 0.93 -1.68 -5.11
CA SER A 6 1.14 -0.47 -5.90
C SER A 6 0.60 0.74 -5.14
N SER A 7 1.51 1.66 -4.80
CA SER A 7 1.18 2.87 -4.05
C SER A 7 1.58 4.15 -4.77
N GLY A 8 0.86 5.23 -4.51
CA GLY A 8 1.03 6.52 -5.15
C GLY A 8 -0.08 7.51 -4.78
N PRO A 9 -0.06 8.71 -5.38
CA PRO A 9 -1.06 9.74 -5.11
C PRO A 9 -2.45 9.33 -5.63
N LEU A 10 -3.50 9.82 -4.94
CA LEU A 10 -4.92 9.43 -5.15
C LEU A 10 -5.90 10.59 -4.93
N PHE A 11 -5.42 11.83 -4.95
CA PHE A 11 -6.19 13.02 -4.55
C PHE A 11 -7.09 13.56 -5.66
N CYS A 12 -6.79 13.26 -6.92
CA CYS A 12 -7.60 13.66 -8.06
C CYS A 12 -7.88 12.50 -9.04
N PRO A 13 -8.88 12.64 -9.93
CA PRO A 13 -9.22 11.60 -10.91
C PRO A 13 -8.04 11.15 -11.78
N GLU A 14 -7.14 12.06 -12.14
CA GLU A 14 -5.95 11.78 -12.93
C GLU A 14 -4.95 10.90 -12.17
N GLU A 15 -4.81 11.12 -10.86
CA GLU A 15 -3.94 10.34 -9.99
C GLU A 15 -4.50 8.92 -9.78
N ILE A 16 -5.81 8.82 -9.52
CA ILE A 16 -6.52 7.52 -9.44
C ILE A 16 -6.39 6.76 -10.77
N ALA A 17 -6.60 7.43 -11.91
CA ALA A 17 -6.43 6.82 -13.22
C ALA A 17 -4.97 6.38 -13.49
N GLY A 18 -4.00 7.14 -12.98
CA GLY A 18 -2.58 6.78 -13.02
C GLY A 18 -2.31 5.48 -12.27
N MET A 19 -2.85 5.33 -11.06
CA MET A 19 -2.73 4.09 -10.28
C MET A 19 -3.45 2.91 -10.94
N ALA A 20 -4.64 3.13 -11.49
CA ALA A 20 -5.36 2.10 -12.26
C ALA A 20 -4.56 1.64 -13.50
N SER A 21 -3.89 2.57 -14.19
CA SER A 21 -3.04 2.25 -15.34
C SER A 21 -1.81 1.41 -14.95
N ILE A 22 -1.26 1.65 -13.75
CA ILE A 22 -0.14 0.83 -13.22
C ILE A 22 -0.64 -0.59 -12.97
N ALA A 23 -1.78 -0.72 -12.30
CA ALA A 23 -2.40 -2.01 -12.02
C ALA A 23 -2.66 -2.78 -13.32
N GLU A 24 -3.29 -2.16 -14.31
CA GLU A 24 -3.65 -2.77 -15.59
C GLU A 24 -2.40 -3.31 -16.34
N VAL A 25 -1.31 -2.54 -16.37
CA VAL A 25 -0.07 -2.96 -17.03
C VAL A 25 0.56 -4.18 -16.35
N LEU A 26 0.54 -4.22 -15.02
CA LEU A 26 1.05 -5.35 -14.25
C LEU A 26 0.16 -6.59 -14.41
N GLU A 27 -1.16 -6.41 -14.32
CA GLU A 27 -2.16 -7.47 -14.48
C GLU A 27 -2.09 -8.10 -15.88
N LYS A 28 -1.97 -7.29 -16.94
CA LYS A 28 -1.76 -7.78 -18.32
C LYS A 28 -0.45 -8.56 -18.49
N ALA A 29 0.54 -8.30 -17.65
CA ALA A 29 1.80 -9.03 -17.65
C ALA A 29 1.79 -10.29 -16.75
N GLY A 30 0.65 -10.62 -16.14
CA GLY A 30 0.49 -11.83 -15.32
C GLY A 30 0.83 -11.64 -13.84
N PHE A 31 0.80 -10.42 -13.31
CA PHE A 31 0.89 -10.15 -11.87
C PHE A 31 -0.50 -9.91 -11.27
N ASP A 32 -0.71 -10.30 -10.01
CA ASP A 32 -1.81 -9.76 -9.22
C ASP A 32 -1.40 -8.40 -8.68
N THR A 33 -2.36 -7.50 -8.41
CA THR A 33 -2.04 -6.20 -7.80
C THR A 33 -2.90 -5.94 -6.58
N PHE A 34 -2.34 -5.20 -5.63
CA PHE A 34 -3.05 -4.64 -4.50
C PHE A 34 -2.89 -3.12 -4.51
N LEU A 35 -4.01 -2.41 -4.59
CA LEU A 35 -4.09 -0.95 -4.55
C LEU A 35 -4.88 -0.56 -3.28
N PRO A 36 -4.34 0.22 -2.33
CA PRO A 36 -4.99 0.49 -1.04
C PRO A 36 -6.43 1.01 -1.16
N HIS A 37 -6.65 2.03 -2.00
CA HIS A 37 -7.98 2.58 -2.30
C HIS A 37 -8.96 1.63 -3.00
N ARG A 38 -8.47 0.60 -3.70
CA ARG A 38 -9.28 -0.35 -4.46
C ARG A 38 -9.59 -1.61 -3.66
N ASP A 39 -8.58 -2.14 -2.97
CA ASP A 39 -8.56 -3.49 -2.39
C ASP A 39 -8.43 -3.47 -0.86
N GLY A 40 -7.98 -2.36 -0.29
CA GLY A 40 -7.77 -2.17 1.13
C GLY A 40 -8.99 -1.60 1.86
N LEU A 41 -8.76 -1.19 3.10
CA LEU A 41 -9.81 -0.68 3.97
C LEU A 41 -10.32 0.70 3.51
N GLU A 42 -9.45 1.48 2.87
CA GLU A 42 -9.73 2.80 2.29
C GLU A 42 -10.98 2.81 1.41
N ARG A 43 -11.18 1.75 0.64
CA ARG A 43 -12.37 1.53 -0.19
C ARG A 43 -13.68 1.73 0.58
N PHE A 44 -13.74 1.30 1.84
CA PHE A 44 -14.94 1.37 2.67
C PHE A 44 -15.03 2.67 3.46
N VAL A 45 -13.89 3.27 3.82
CA VAL A 45 -13.85 4.45 4.70
C VAL A 45 -13.78 5.77 3.94
N MET A 46 -13.15 5.85 2.77
CA MET A 46 -13.08 7.07 1.95
C MET A 46 -14.48 7.64 1.62
N PRO A 47 -15.49 6.83 1.25
CA PRO A 47 -16.85 7.35 1.03
C PRO A 47 -17.49 7.95 2.29
N LEU A 48 -17.09 7.51 3.49
CA LEU A 48 -17.62 8.03 4.76
C LEU A 48 -16.94 9.34 5.14
N VAL A 49 -15.63 9.44 4.95
CA VAL A 49 -14.81 10.61 5.30
C VAL A 49 -15.17 11.82 4.42
N ASN A 50 -15.50 11.58 3.15
CA ASN A 50 -15.88 12.64 2.20
C ASN A 50 -17.33 13.14 2.38
N THR A 51 -18.09 12.61 3.36
CA THR A 51 -19.42 13.13 3.69
C THR A 51 -19.35 14.08 4.90
N PRO A 52 -19.96 15.29 4.84
CA PRO A 52 -19.84 16.32 5.88
C PRO A 52 -20.59 15.99 7.19
N VAL A 53 -20.95 14.73 7.44
CA VAL A 53 -21.81 14.33 8.57
C VAL A 53 -21.26 13.09 9.25
N ASN A 54 -20.31 13.28 10.18
CA ASN A 54 -20.36 12.53 11.44
C ASN A 54 -19.37 13.11 12.48
N ASN A 55 -19.88 13.90 13.43
CA ASN A 55 -19.10 14.28 14.63
C ASN A 55 -18.67 13.05 15.46
N ASN A 56 -19.37 11.91 15.33
CA ASN A 56 -18.97 10.64 15.93
C ASN A 56 -17.76 9.96 15.24
N PHE A 57 -17.35 10.42 14.04
CA PHE A 57 -16.19 9.85 13.35
C PHE A 57 -14.86 10.30 13.95
N LEU A 58 -14.84 11.46 14.62
CA LEU A 58 -13.61 12.01 15.24
C LEU A 58 -13.02 11.05 16.28
N GLY A 59 -13.86 10.41 17.10
CA GLY A 59 -13.40 9.43 18.10
C GLY A 59 -12.98 8.07 17.52
N VAL A 60 -13.39 7.75 16.30
CA VAL A 60 -13.10 6.46 15.63
C VAL A 60 -11.96 6.59 14.61
N ARG A 61 -11.60 7.82 14.24
CA ARG A 61 -10.59 8.12 13.22
C ARG A 61 -9.24 7.51 13.53
N ASP A 62 -8.77 7.61 14.78
CA ASP A 62 -7.46 7.07 15.16
C ASP A 62 -7.44 5.55 15.06
N ILE A 63 -8.54 4.88 15.41
CA ILE A 63 -8.67 3.43 15.31
C ILE A 63 -8.72 3.00 13.84
N ILE A 64 -9.44 3.74 13.00
CA ILE A 64 -9.44 3.51 11.54
C ILE A 64 -8.04 3.69 10.96
N ASN A 65 -7.32 4.75 11.33
CA ASN A 65 -5.95 4.98 10.85
C ASN A 65 -5.02 3.84 11.28
N LYS A 66 -5.11 3.37 12.53
CA LYS A 66 -4.38 2.19 13.02
C LYS A 66 -4.73 0.93 12.22
N ALA A 67 -6.00 0.76 11.87
CA ALA A 67 -6.48 -0.39 11.10
C ALA A 67 -5.99 -0.36 9.65
N ILE A 68 -6.01 0.80 8.98
CA ILE A 68 -5.45 1.00 7.64
C ILE A 68 -3.96 0.66 7.67
N PHE A 69 -3.20 1.31 8.56
CA PHE A 69 -1.78 1.06 8.72
C PHE A 69 -1.45 -0.43 8.94
N ALA A 70 -2.14 -1.09 9.87
CA ALA A 70 -1.91 -2.49 10.17
C ALA A 70 -2.20 -3.40 8.96
N LEU A 71 -3.30 -3.13 8.24
CA LEU A 71 -3.67 -3.87 7.05
C LEU A 71 -2.62 -3.70 5.95
N ASP A 72 -2.18 -2.47 5.66
CA ASP A 72 -1.20 -2.19 4.61
C ASP A 72 0.15 -2.81 4.92
N VAL A 73 0.61 -2.72 6.18
CA VAL A 73 1.81 -3.43 6.64
C VAL A 73 1.68 -4.93 6.42
N PHE A 74 0.55 -5.55 6.78
CA PHE A 74 0.30 -6.96 6.53
C PHE A 74 0.35 -7.32 5.03
N GLN A 75 -0.28 -6.51 4.17
CA GLN A 75 -0.29 -6.73 2.72
C GLN A 75 1.13 -6.66 2.15
N ILE A 76 1.89 -5.63 2.51
CA ILE A 76 3.27 -5.42 2.06
C ILE A 76 4.17 -6.57 2.50
N VAL A 77 4.11 -6.93 3.79
CA VAL A 77 5.05 -7.88 4.40
C VAL A 77 4.74 -9.33 4.01
N HIS A 78 3.46 -9.74 4.01
CA HIS A 78 3.08 -11.16 3.89
C HIS A 78 2.37 -11.54 2.61
N LEU A 79 1.58 -10.65 1.98
CA LEU A 79 0.77 -11.04 0.82
C LEU A 79 1.34 -10.56 -0.52
N CYS A 80 2.20 -9.56 -0.52
CA CYS A 80 2.84 -9.05 -1.73
C CYS A 80 4.28 -9.54 -1.86
N ASP A 81 4.66 -9.83 -3.09
CA ASP A 81 5.99 -10.30 -3.50
C ASP A 81 6.88 -9.16 -3.99
N GLY A 82 6.30 -8.00 -4.29
CA GLY A 82 7.01 -6.80 -4.72
C GLY A 82 6.19 -5.53 -4.52
N PHE A 83 6.83 -4.39 -4.74
CA PHE A 83 6.27 -3.07 -4.50
C PHE A 83 6.56 -2.12 -5.68
N VAL A 84 5.55 -1.36 -6.10
CA VAL A 84 5.70 -0.25 -7.06
C VAL A 84 5.32 1.05 -6.38
N LEU A 85 6.28 1.98 -6.32
CA LEU A 85 6.05 3.35 -5.85
C LEU A 85 5.87 4.28 -7.06
N ASN A 86 4.68 4.85 -7.22
CA ASN A 86 4.42 5.94 -8.15
C ASN A 86 4.81 7.27 -7.52
N MET A 87 5.92 7.83 -8.00
CA MET A 87 6.49 9.09 -7.51
C MET A 87 6.01 10.31 -8.30
N ASN A 88 5.01 10.20 -9.18
CA ASN A 88 4.47 11.35 -9.90
C ASN A 88 3.94 12.42 -8.93
N GLY A 89 4.04 13.69 -9.33
CA GLY A 89 3.83 14.83 -8.45
C GLY A 89 5.09 15.67 -8.26
N ARG A 90 4.90 16.89 -7.71
CA ARG A 90 6.00 17.79 -7.33
C ARG A 90 6.92 17.14 -6.30
N VAL A 91 6.31 16.42 -5.36
CA VAL A 91 6.95 15.53 -4.40
C VAL A 91 6.18 14.21 -4.41
N PRO A 92 6.83 13.06 -4.17
CA PRO A 92 6.13 11.81 -3.95
C PRO A 92 5.15 11.91 -2.77
N ASP A 93 4.03 11.19 -2.86
CA ASP A 93 3.04 11.09 -1.79
C ASP A 93 3.66 10.56 -0.48
N GLU A 94 3.39 11.20 0.66
CA GLU A 94 4.04 10.82 1.92
C GLU A 94 3.64 9.43 2.41
N GLY A 95 2.38 9.02 2.18
CA GLY A 95 1.88 7.71 2.56
C GLY A 95 2.57 6.62 1.75
N ALA A 96 2.63 6.81 0.43
CA ALA A 96 3.29 5.89 -0.49
C ALA A 96 4.79 5.74 -0.21
N VAL A 97 5.47 6.82 0.18
CA VAL A 97 6.88 6.76 0.61
C VAL A 97 7.05 5.99 1.91
N ALA A 98 6.16 6.17 2.89
CA ALA A 98 6.21 5.44 4.16
C ALA A 98 6.04 3.92 3.93
N GLU A 99 5.08 3.54 3.09
CA GLU A 99 4.85 2.15 2.69
C GLU A 99 6.04 1.55 1.92
N ALA A 100 6.64 2.31 0.99
CA ALA A 100 7.83 1.86 0.28
C ALA A 100 9.03 1.66 1.23
N GLY A 101 9.13 2.47 2.29
CA GLY A 101 10.10 2.27 3.37
C GLY A 101 9.89 0.96 4.14
N ILE A 102 8.64 0.61 4.44
CA ILE A 102 8.27 -0.68 5.05
C ILE A 102 8.63 -1.84 4.11
N ALA A 103 8.28 -1.71 2.81
CA ALA A 103 8.61 -2.71 1.80
C ALA A 103 10.13 -2.94 1.70
N PHE A 104 10.92 -1.86 1.67
CA PHE A 104 12.37 -1.93 1.70
C PHE A 104 12.90 -2.63 2.96
N ALA A 105 12.40 -2.26 4.14
CA ALA A 105 12.81 -2.86 5.41
C ALA A 105 12.40 -4.34 5.52
N ALA A 106 11.29 -4.73 4.90
CA ALA A 106 10.84 -6.11 4.77
C ALA A 106 11.57 -6.88 3.66
N GLY A 107 12.51 -6.23 2.95
CA GLY A 107 13.30 -6.83 1.88
C GLY A 107 12.48 -7.18 0.62
N LYS A 108 11.40 -6.47 0.36
CA LYS A 108 10.62 -6.61 -0.87
C LYS A 108 11.31 -5.88 -2.02
N PRO A 109 11.28 -6.42 -3.26
CA PRO A 109 11.65 -5.69 -4.46
C PRO A 109 10.82 -4.44 -4.64
N VAL A 110 11.45 -3.28 -4.46
CA VAL A 110 10.83 -1.97 -4.70
C VAL A 110 11.24 -1.46 -6.08
N VAL A 111 10.26 -1.10 -6.91
CA VAL A 111 10.44 -0.43 -8.20
C VAL A 111 9.83 0.96 -8.13
N LEU A 112 10.62 1.96 -8.51
CA LEU A 112 10.18 3.36 -8.53
C LEU A 112 9.69 3.73 -9.93
N TYR A 113 8.52 4.36 -10.03
CA TYR A 113 7.97 4.91 -11.25
C TYR A 113 7.94 6.44 -11.17
N LYS A 114 8.50 7.11 -12.19
CA LYS A 114 8.46 8.58 -12.31
C LYS A 114 8.35 9.00 -13.77
N ASN A 115 7.20 9.48 -14.16
CA ASN A 115 6.96 10.13 -15.45
C ASN A 115 6.44 11.56 -15.25
N ASP A 116 7.19 12.33 -14.47
CA ASP A 116 6.85 13.70 -14.12
C ASP A 116 8.15 14.49 -13.86
N SER A 117 8.27 15.66 -14.48
CA SER A 117 9.44 16.52 -14.39
C SER A 117 9.31 17.66 -13.38
N ARG A 118 8.17 17.75 -12.65
CA ARG A 118 7.85 18.85 -11.74
C ARG A 118 8.58 18.79 -10.39
N SER A 119 9.50 17.85 -10.18
CA SER A 119 10.31 17.80 -8.96
C SER A 119 11.46 18.82 -8.98
N VAL A 120 11.99 19.14 -7.80
CA VAL A 120 13.00 20.20 -7.55
C VAL A 120 14.25 20.06 -8.43
N PHE A 121 14.63 18.83 -8.81
CA PHE A 121 15.83 18.53 -9.61
C PHE A 121 15.49 18.00 -11.01
N LYS A 122 14.54 18.63 -11.72
CA LYS A 122 14.11 18.27 -13.09
C LYS A 122 13.67 16.80 -13.24
N GLY A 123 12.96 16.27 -12.25
CA GLY A 123 12.48 14.88 -12.25
C GLY A 123 13.30 13.92 -11.38
N ILE A 124 14.38 14.37 -10.74
CA ILE A 124 15.12 13.58 -9.73
C ILE A 124 14.53 13.87 -8.35
N ASP A 125 14.12 12.82 -7.64
CA ASP A 125 13.58 12.89 -6.28
C ASP A 125 14.69 12.67 -5.24
N ASN A 126 14.35 12.85 -3.95
CA ASN A 126 15.28 12.77 -2.83
C ASN A 126 16.07 11.43 -2.79
N SER A 127 17.34 11.46 -2.39
CA SER A 127 18.21 10.28 -2.33
C SER A 127 17.72 9.20 -1.36
N MET A 128 17.03 9.58 -0.29
CA MET A 128 16.39 8.65 0.64
C MET A 128 15.23 7.87 0.01
N ILE A 129 14.59 8.42 -1.02
CA ILE A 129 13.52 7.76 -1.76
C ILE A 129 14.11 6.92 -2.89
N THR A 130 15.01 7.51 -3.68
CA THR A 130 15.64 6.79 -4.79
C THR A 130 16.52 5.62 -4.34
N GLY A 131 17.05 5.67 -3.11
CA GLY A 131 17.79 4.57 -2.49
C GLY A 131 16.93 3.37 -2.05
N LEU A 132 15.60 3.47 -2.07
CA LEU A 132 14.70 2.36 -1.74
C LEU A 132 14.72 1.23 -2.79
N SER A 133 15.25 1.48 -3.99
CA SER A 133 15.30 0.52 -5.07
C SER A 133 16.73 0.17 -5.47
N VAL A 134 16.95 -1.09 -5.82
CA VAL A 134 18.19 -1.57 -6.47
C VAL A 134 18.28 -1.15 -7.94
N LEU A 135 17.22 -0.56 -8.50
CA LEU A 135 17.13 -0.07 -9.87
C LEU A 135 16.98 1.46 -9.89
N LYS A 136 17.32 2.05 -11.05
CA LYS A 136 16.95 3.44 -11.32
C LYS A 136 15.44 3.57 -11.54
N PRO A 137 14.83 4.74 -11.21
CA PRO A 137 13.43 4.99 -11.50
C PRO A 137 13.07 4.75 -12.97
N VAL A 138 11.93 4.12 -13.17
CA VAL A 138 11.37 3.80 -14.48
C VAL A 138 10.50 4.97 -14.94
N SER A 139 10.75 5.48 -16.14
CA SER A 139 9.97 6.60 -16.69
C SER A 139 8.80 6.20 -17.59
N HIS A 140 8.63 4.91 -17.85
CA HIS A 140 7.59 4.39 -18.74
C HIS A 140 6.87 3.23 -18.08
N ILE A 141 5.57 3.40 -17.83
CA ILE A 141 4.73 2.44 -17.12
C ILE A 141 4.82 1.01 -17.68
N ARG A 142 4.92 0.87 -19.01
CA ARG A 142 5.05 -0.42 -19.71
C ARG A 142 6.31 -1.22 -19.34
N LYS A 143 7.31 -0.60 -18.72
CA LYS A 143 8.56 -1.25 -18.29
C LYS A 143 8.49 -1.78 -16.86
N LEU A 144 7.44 -1.48 -16.09
CA LEU A 144 7.30 -1.93 -14.70
C LEU A 144 7.36 -3.44 -14.53
N PRO A 145 6.69 -4.27 -15.37
CA PRO A 145 6.78 -5.73 -15.23
C PRO A 145 8.23 -6.25 -15.34
N GLN A 146 8.98 -5.77 -16.33
CA GLN A 146 10.38 -6.16 -16.53
C GLN A 146 11.28 -5.63 -15.40
N ALA A 147 11.00 -4.44 -14.88
CA ALA A 147 11.75 -3.87 -13.77
C ALA A 147 11.54 -4.66 -12.47
N LEU A 148 10.32 -5.14 -12.20
CA LEU A 148 10.03 -5.97 -11.03
C LEU A 148 10.80 -7.30 -11.08
N ILE A 149 10.73 -8.01 -12.20
CA ILE A 149 11.47 -9.27 -12.41
C ILE A 149 12.98 -9.05 -12.24
N LYS A 150 13.49 -7.94 -12.78
CA LYS A 150 14.91 -7.60 -12.64
C LYS A 150 15.30 -7.27 -11.20
N ALA A 151 14.49 -6.49 -10.49
CA ALA A 151 14.74 -6.12 -9.10
C ALA A 151 14.74 -7.35 -8.20
N GLU A 152 13.79 -8.25 -8.40
CA GLU A 152 13.69 -9.52 -7.68
C GLU A 152 14.95 -10.39 -7.88
N HIS A 153 15.35 -10.67 -9.12
CA HIS A 153 16.58 -11.44 -9.38
C HIS A 153 17.83 -10.80 -8.75
N MET A 154 17.92 -9.47 -8.77
CA MET A 154 19.04 -8.76 -8.12
C MET A 154 19.01 -8.95 -6.60
N MET A 155 17.84 -8.88 -5.98
CA MET A 155 17.70 -9.08 -4.54
C MET A 155 17.94 -10.52 -4.11
N GLU A 156 17.46 -11.51 -4.87
CA GLU A 156 17.77 -12.94 -4.65
C GLU A 156 19.27 -13.20 -4.67
N SER A 157 20.01 -12.53 -5.56
CA SER A 157 21.48 -12.64 -5.61
C SER A 157 22.18 -12.00 -4.41
N MET A 158 21.55 -11.00 -3.77
CA MET A 158 22.09 -10.32 -2.58
C MET A 158 21.74 -11.03 -1.27
N ASN A 159 20.65 -11.81 -1.24
CA ASN A 159 20.20 -12.55 -0.06
C ASN A 159 19.79 -13.99 -0.41
N PRO A 160 20.75 -14.87 -0.76
CA PRO A 160 20.45 -16.22 -1.26
C PRO A 160 19.80 -17.15 -0.22
N SER A 161 19.90 -16.82 1.08
CA SER A 161 19.23 -17.58 2.14
C SER A 161 17.74 -17.28 2.27
N GLY A 162 17.25 -16.21 1.64
CA GLY A 162 15.84 -15.78 1.68
C GLY A 162 15.32 -15.43 3.08
N MET A 163 16.20 -15.40 4.10
CA MET A 163 15.78 -15.21 5.48
C MET A 163 15.53 -13.73 5.72
N GLN A 164 14.26 -13.36 5.82
CA GLN A 164 13.80 -12.01 6.16
C GLN A 164 13.13 -12.04 7.53
N CYS A 165 13.63 -11.20 8.42
CA CYS A 165 13.03 -10.98 9.73
C CYS A 165 12.60 -9.52 9.79
N VAL A 166 11.34 -9.28 10.14
CA VAL A 166 10.86 -7.93 10.45
C VAL A 166 10.90 -7.73 11.96
N SER A 167 11.00 -6.47 12.40
CA SER A 167 11.07 -6.15 13.83
C SER A 167 9.76 -6.48 14.55
N ALA A 168 9.81 -6.68 15.88
CA ALA A 168 8.66 -7.10 16.67
C ALA A 168 7.45 -6.15 16.58
N ASN A 169 7.68 -4.85 16.43
CA ASN A 169 6.62 -3.86 16.18
C ASN A 169 5.96 -4.03 14.81
N VAL A 170 6.72 -4.41 13.77
CA VAL A 170 6.17 -4.72 12.44
C VAL A 170 5.37 -6.03 12.50
N GLU A 171 5.90 -7.07 13.15
CA GLU A 171 5.16 -8.33 13.40
C GLU A 171 3.82 -8.09 14.13
N ARG A 172 3.80 -7.17 15.11
CA ARG A 172 2.56 -6.80 15.79
C ARG A 172 1.54 -6.17 14.83
N ALA A 173 1.98 -5.22 14.00
CA ALA A 173 1.12 -4.59 13.00
C ALA A 173 0.58 -5.61 11.98
N VAL A 174 1.45 -6.51 11.51
CA VAL A 174 1.13 -7.64 10.63
C VAL A 174 0.00 -8.50 11.21
N ARG A 175 0.10 -8.93 12.48
CA ARG A 175 -0.93 -9.77 13.13
C ARG A 175 -2.28 -9.07 13.21
N THR A 176 -2.27 -7.78 13.51
CA THR A 176 -3.51 -6.97 13.51
C THR A 176 -4.09 -6.86 12.11
N GLY A 177 -3.25 -6.58 11.11
CA GLY A 177 -3.64 -6.48 9.71
C GLY A 177 -4.23 -7.78 9.17
N GLU A 178 -3.68 -8.93 9.55
CA GLU A 178 -4.19 -10.25 9.18
C GLU A 178 -5.62 -10.48 9.69
N LYS A 179 -5.90 -10.11 10.96
CA LYS A 179 -7.25 -10.19 11.53
C LYS A 179 -8.24 -9.32 10.75
N ILE A 180 -7.84 -8.08 10.42
CA ILE A 180 -8.65 -7.16 9.62
C ILE A 180 -8.89 -7.73 8.22
N TRP A 181 -7.84 -8.24 7.57
CA TRP A 181 -7.92 -8.84 6.24
C TRP A 181 -8.91 -10.01 6.18
N ASN A 182 -8.89 -10.88 7.19
CA ASN A 182 -9.82 -12.00 7.29
C ASN A 182 -11.29 -11.57 7.37
N VAL A 183 -11.56 -10.37 7.91
CA VAL A 183 -12.91 -9.77 7.93
C VAL A 183 -13.26 -9.16 6.58
N ILE A 184 -12.37 -8.39 5.96
CA ILE A 184 -12.74 -7.65 4.74
C ILE A 184 -12.72 -8.51 3.46
N ARG A 185 -11.86 -9.54 3.38
CA ARG A 185 -11.72 -10.36 2.17
C ARG A 185 -12.97 -11.17 1.82
N VAL A 186 -13.86 -11.39 2.78
CA VAL A 186 -15.12 -12.13 2.61
C VAL A 186 -16.30 -11.23 2.28
N LEU A 187 -16.10 -9.89 2.30
CA LEU A 187 -17.16 -8.95 1.98
C LEU A 187 -17.35 -8.84 0.46
N PRO A 188 -18.60 -8.70 -0.02
CA PRO A 188 -18.88 -8.62 -1.44
C PRO A 188 -18.24 -7.39 -2.09
N LEU A 189 -17.70 -7.57 -3.29
CA LEU A 189 -17.03 -6.54 -4.10
C LEU A 189 -17.99 -5.47 -4.67
N ARG A 190 -19.27 -5.43 -4.32
CA ARG A 190 -20.23 -4.43 -4.84
C ARG A 190 -21.14 -3.92 -3.74
N ASN A 191 -21.33 -2.59 -3.73
CA ASN A 191 -22.30 -1.81 -2.95
C ASN A 191 -22.63 -2.39 -1.57
N ILE A 192 -21.71 -2.15 -0.62
CA ILE A 192 -22.00 -2.37 0.79
C ILE A 192 -23.04 -1.33 1.23
N HIS A 193 -24.16 -1.79 1.78
CA HIS A 193 -25.18 -0.90 2.33
C HIS A 193 -24.65 -0.22 3.60
N LYS A 194 -25.15 0.98 3.93
CA LYS A 194 -24.73 1.77 5.10
C LYS A 194 -24.65 0.96 6.41
N LYS A 195 -25.57 0.00 6.60
CA LYS A 195 -25.61 -0.88 7.77
C LYS A 195 -24.41 -1.84 7.82
N GLU A 196 -24.07 -2.46 6.70
CA GLU A 196 -22.94 -3.38 6.60
C GLU A 196 -21.60 -2.65 6.79
N THR A 197 -21.51 -1.40 6.32
CA THR A 197 -20.35 -0.53 6.60
C THR A 197 -20.21 -0.24 8.10
N GLN A 198 -21.32 0.03 8.81
CA GLN A 198 -21.31 0.24 10.26
C GLN A 198 -20.91 -1.05 11.02
N ASP A 199 -21.41 -2.19 10.59
CA ASP A 199 -21.05 -3.49 11.18
C ASP A 199 -19.56 -3.82 10.95
N LEU A 200 -19.01 -3.46 9.78
CA LEU A 200 -17.58 -3.58 9.51
C LEU A 200 -16.75 -2.68 10.44
N VAL A 201 -17.13 -1.41 10.56
CA VAL A 201 -16.44 -0.47 11.46
C VAL A 201 -16.47 -1.01 12.89
N LYS A 202 -17.61 -1.53 13.36
CA LYS A 202 -17.70 -2.14 14.69
C LYS A 202 -16.78 -3.34 14.86
N LYS A 203 -16.71 -4.26 13.88
CA LYS A 203 -15.79 -5.41 13.94
C LYS A 203 -14.33 -4.97 13.99
N ILE A 204 -13.97 -3.90 13.26
CA ILE A 204 -12.62 -3.34 13.27
C ILE A 204 -12.31 -2.73 14.64
N LEU A 205 -13.25 -1.97 15.21
CA LEU A 205 -13.15 -1.44 16.57
C LEU A 205 -12.90 -2.59 17.56
N ASP A 206 -13.71 -3.65 17.52
CA ASP A 206 -13.55 -4.81 18.41
C ASP A 206 -12.17 -5.49 18.26
N ILE A 207 -11.63 -5.57 17.03
CA ILE A 207 -10.28 -6.12 16.78
C ILE A 207 -9.20 -5.22 17.38
N CYS A 208 -9.36 -3.90 17.25
CA CYS A 208 -8.40 -2.92 17.73
C CYS A 208 -8.45 -2.73 19.25
N ASP A 209 -9.61 -2.81 19.88
CA ASP A 209 -9.82 -2.69 21.34
C ASP A 209 -9.33 -3.95 22.09
N GLN A 210 -9.26 -5.10 21.42
CA GLN A 210 -8.66 -6.33 21.96
C GLN A 210 -7.13 -6.32 21.90
N LEU A 211 -6.52 -5.28 21.33
CA LEU A 211 -5.09 -5.07 21.45
C LEU A 211 -4.84 -4.46 22.83
N PRO A 212 -3.92 -4.99 23.64
CA PRO A 212 -3.64 -4.40 24.94
C PRO A 212 -3.33 -2.91 24.78
N ASP A 213 -4.05 -2.08 25.53
CA ASP A 213 -3.68 -0.70 25.77
C ASP A 213 -2.25 -0.72 26.34
N GLU A 214 -1.35 -0.02 25.68
CA GLU A 214 -0.01 0.21 26.23
C GLU A 214 -0.04 1.55 26.96
N ASP A 215 0.11 1.48 28.28
CA ASP A 215 0.64 2.55 29.13
C ASP A 215 2.02 3.03 28.62
#